data_AF-A0A6N7V3Y8-F1
#
_entry.id   AF-A0A6N7V3Y8-F1
#
_cell.length_a   1.000
_cell.length_b   1.000
_cell.length_c   1.000
_cell.angle_alpha   90.00
_cell.angle_beta   90.00
_cell.angle_gamma   90.00
#
_symmetry.space_group_name_H-M   'P 1'
#
loop_
_entity.id
_entity.type
_entity.pdbx_description
1 polymer ?
#
loop_
_entity_poly.entity_id
_entity_poly.type
_entity_poly.pdbx_seq_one_letter_code
_entity_poly.pdbx_strand_id
1 'polypeptide(L)'
;MVMYDVFRCISICTKTFKKTRLRAMALFFMLKNCYNNERKAYNFMKQQKYNFKDLTLAYFQKKSKLYRAGGYKYATPLKRILRDYQNHFFAFLMDVNICLLPVYIWVLEFLLIMCGLIPPHFFDLLFYLMFAMLFVSSVLLLAFFTARTNGQSFGYAIMDLKLVRRNKKEAMPIHLILRQALGFGLPLMILGFFFQVPGVILWWVINGIVVLITPNQQTLFDLIFGLVPVNEPEQEIRFETKVEPALVKEELVVTPIDLHIRSNYSDDGYYDVEELFKQAKENHLEVISITDHNCARANAAAVRFSSLYNIQYIPGVEVDAQYKRMRVRILGYYIDWTNEVFEVLEQNSLKREKDLSMERVEKFENYSGIRIDVDSLISNSRFQTITPTEITKMVFHNERTRLLPFVKKYIDSCESESVAMSRFETDVFGKNGPCYVKANYPDAKAVIDAIHSAGGIAILSSWHLDYISDDVLGEIVDLGMDGVECFSNDIHEQTVAAALKIVQKRKLFVSCGSNYHGPTKPKYHMGVSNCPEKALPLVKILTKAAK
;
A
#
# COMPACT_ATOMS: atom_id res chain seq x y z
N MET A 1 38.77 14.09 -49.06
CA MET A 1 38.28 14.99 -48.00
C MET A 1 36.74 15.07 -47.89
N VAL A 2 35.97 14.31 -48.70
CA VAL A 2 34.49 14.28 -48.64
C VAL A 2 33.96 13.04 -47.90
N MET A 3 34.77 11.98 -47.79
CA MET A 3 34.37 10.74 -47.12
C MET A 3 34.48 10.80 -45.58
N TYR A 4 35.28 11.74 -45.04
CA TYR A 4 35.44 11.94 -43.60
C TYR A 4 34.26 12.72 -42.96
N ASP A 5 33.58 13.58 -43.74
CA ASP A 5 32.40 14.34 -43.29
C ASP A 5 31.11 13.53 -43.37
N VAL A 6 31.01 12.55 -44.27
CA VAL A 6 29.89 11.60 -44.31
C VAL A 6 29.89 10.70 -43.07
N PHE A 7 31.06 10.26 -42.59
CA PHE A 7 31.15 9.53 -41.32
C PHE A 7 30.87 10.40 -40.09
N ARG A 8 31.09 11.72 -40.14
CA ARG A 8 30.69 12.65 -39.06
C ARG A 8 29.17 12.88 -39.03
N CYS A 9 28.51 13.01 -40.18
CA CYS A 9 27.06 13.06 -40.29
C CYS A 9 26.40 11.73 -39.90
N ILE A 10 26.99 10.58 -40.24
CA ILE A 10 26.53 9.25 -39.80
C ILE A 10 26.80 9.02 -38.31
N SER A 11 27.90 9.54 -37.74
CA SER A 11 28.20 9.48 -36.31
C SER A 11 27.28 10.38 -35.47
N ILE A 12 26.89 11.55 -36.00
CA ILE A 12 25.87 12.42 -35.41
C ILE A 12 24.49 11.76 -35.56
N CYS A 13 24.14 11.22 -36.73
CA CYS A 13 22.90 10.46 -36.93
C CYS A 13 22.82 9.24 -36.01
N THR A 14 23.89 8.47 -35.80
CA THR A 14 23.91 7.29 -34.89
C THR A 14 23.95 7.65 -33.40
N LYS A 15 24.58 8.76 -32.99
CA LYS A 15 24.45 9.29 -31.62
C LYS A 15 23.06 9.83 -31.33
N THR A 16 22.44 10.47 -32.33
CA THR A 16 21.05 10.93 -32.24
C THR A 16 20.13 9.72 -32.22
N PHE A 17 20.28 8.74 -33.12
CA PHE A 17 19.52 7.48 -33.17
C PHE A 17 19.67 6.60 -31.93
N LYS A 18 20.82 6.60 -31.24
CA LYS A 18 20.95 5.93 -29.93
C LYS A 18 20.15 6.66 -28.85
N LYS A 19 20.12 8.00 -28.87
CA LYS A 19 19.29 8.82 -27.96
C LYS A 19 17.79 8.74 -28.31
N THR A 20 17.41 8.68 -29.58
CA THR A 20 16.02 8.54 -30.04
C THR A 20 15.49 7.11 -30.06
N ARG A 21 16.29 6.06 -30.29
CA ARG A 21 15.85 4.67 -30.01
C ARG A 21 15.73 4.42 -28.52
N LEU A 22 16.65 4.90 -27.66
CA LEU A 22 16.47 4.83 -26.20
C LEU A 22 15.29 5.68 -25.71
N ARG A 23 14.87 6.74 -26.43
CA ARG A 23 13.81 7.67 -26.00
C ARG A 23 12.44 7.49 -26.66
N ALA A 24 12.36 6.97 -27.87
CA ALA A 24 11.15 6.34 -28.42
C ALA A 24 10.90 5.01 -27.71
N MET A 25 11.97 4.26 -27.39
CA MET A 25 11.89 3.29 -26.31
C MET A 25 11.55 3.98 -25.01
N ALA A 26 11.96 5.19 -24.62
CA ALA A 26 11.52 5.88 -23.38
C ALA A 26 10.06 6.31 -23.32
N LEU A 27 9.30 6.40 -24.41
CA LEU A 27 7.84 6.45 -24.29
C LEU A 27 7.28 5.07 -23.88
N PHE A 28 7.98 4.00 -24.27
CA PHE A 28 7.75 2.59 -23.89
C PHE A 28 8.55 2.15 -22.62
N PHE A 29 9.55 2.93 -22.20
CA PHE A 29 10.56 2.77 -21.14
C PHE A 29 10.41 3.90 -20.11
N MET A 30 9.31 4.66 -20.15
CA MET A 30 8.79 5.39 -18.99
C MET A 30 8.53 4.42 -17.80
N LEU A 31 8.69 3.10 -18.04
CA LEU A 31 8.76 1.99 -17.10
C LEU A 31 10.17 1.54 -16.63
N LYS A 32 11.30 2.14 -17.04
CA LYS A 32 12.65 1.62 -16.72
C LYS A 32 13.68 2.67 -16.31
N ASN A 33 13.29 3.69 -15.54
CA ASN A 33 14.26 4.53 -14.80
C ASN A 33 14.21 4.33 -13.28
N CYS A 34 13.72 3.17 -12.85
CA CYS A 34 14.10 2.57 -11.57
C CYS A 34 14.66 1.17 -11.87
N TYR A 35 15.97 0.99 -11.65
CA TYR A 35 16.73 -0.26 -11.68
C TYR A 35 17.20 -0.82 -13.03
N ASN A 36 18.50 -1.11 -13.06
CA ASN A 36 19.34 -1.67 -14.12
C ASN A 36 18.96 -3.10 -14.60
N ASN A 37 17.71 -3.58 -14.46
CA ASN A 37 17.39 -4.96 -14.85
C ASN A 37 15.90 -5.17 -15.27
N GLU A 38 15.67 -5.65 -16.49
CA GLU A 38 14.34 -5.79 -17.13
C GLU A 38 13.42 -6.78 -16.41
N ARG A 39 14.00 -7.79 -15.76
CA ARG A 39 13.26 -8.85 -15.05
C ARG A 39 12.63 -8.38 -13.73
N LYS A 40 13.13 -7.30 -13.12
CA LYS A 40 12.62 -6.76 -11.84
C LYS A 40 11.45 -5.80 -12.03
N ALA A 41 11.39 -5.06 -13.14
CA ALA A 41 10.30 -4.13 -13.43
C ALA A 41 8.96 -4.84 -13.73
N TYR A 42 9.01 -5.99 -14.41
CA TYR A 42 7.83 -6.84 -14.65
C TYR A 42 7.23 -7.37 -13.33
N ASN A 43 8.07 -7.79 -12.38
CA ASN A 43 7.63 -8.24 -11.06
C ASN A 43 7.07 -7.10 -10.19
N PHE A 44 7.62 -5.88 -10.31
CA PHE A 44 7.13 -4.70 -9.61
C PHE A 44 5.73 -4.25 -10.07
N MET A 45 5.47 -4.25 -11.39
CA MET A 45 4.13 -3.97 -11.92
C MET A 45 3.09 -5.02 -11.51
N LYS A 46 3.53 -6.26 -11.31
CA LYS A 46 2.66 -7.32 -10.76
C LYS A 46 2.38 -7.13 -9.26
N GLN A 47 3.21 -6.37 -8.55
CA GLN A 47 3.14 -6.17 -7.10
C GLN A 47 2.44 -4.87 -6.65
N GLN A 48 2.29 -3.85 -7.51
CA GLN A 48 1.65 -2.58 -7.12
C GLN A 48 0.37 -2.26 -7.92
N LYS A 49 -0.72 -1.97 -7.19
CA LYS A 49 -2.05 -1.53 -7.66
C LYS A 49 -2.09 -0.09 -8.22
N TYR A 50 -1.10 0.37 -8.99
CA TYR A 50 -1.15 1.73 -9.58
C TYR A 50 -1.34 1.71 -11.10
N ASN A 51 -2.25 2.54 -11.58
CA ASN A 51 -2.57 2.66 -13.00
C ASN A 51 -1.49 3.51 -13.73
N PHE A 52 -1.10 3.10 -14.94
CA PHE A 52 -0.07 3.77 -15.75
C PHE A 52 -0.32 5.27 -15.94
N LYS A 53 -1.61 5.65 -16.09
CA LYS A 53 -2.02 7.05 -16.25
C LYS A 53 -1.66 7.92 -15.04
N ASP A 54 -1.76 7.38 -13.83
CA ASP A 54 -1.51 8.11 -12.58
C ASP A 54 -0.01 8.35 -12.37
N LEU A 55 0.83 7.39 -12.78
CA LEU A 55 2.28 7.50 -12.71
C LEU A 55 2.82 8.57 -13.66
N THR A 56 2.35 8.58 -14.91
CA THR A 56 2.74 9.60 -15.91
C THR A 56 2.33 10.99 -15.44
N LEU A 57 1.12 11.13 -14.86
CA LEU A 57 0.66 12.40 -14.32
C LEU A 57 1.53 12.88 -13.15
N ALA A 58 1.82 12.00 -12.20
CA ALA A 58 2.67 12.29 -11.05
C ALA A 58 4.09 12.71 -11.47
N TYR A 59 4.63 12.12 -12.55
CA TYR A 59 5.94 12.49 -13.10
C TYR A 59 6.00 13.96 -13.52
N PHE A 60 5.10 14.35 -14.42
CA PHE A 60 5.08 15.72 -14.95
C PHE A 60 4.73 16.74 -13.87
N GLN A 61 3.89 16.38 -12.89
CA GLN A 61 3.62 17.21 -11.72
C GLN A 61 4.88 17.41 -10.87
N LYS A 62 5.63 16.34 -10.56
CA LYS A 62 6.89 16.43 -9.79
C LYS A 62 7.95 17.23 -10.55
N LYS A 63 8.08 17.01 -11.85
CA LYS A 63 8.97 17.76 -12.75
C LYS A 63 8.66 19.26 -12.74
N SER A 64 7.38 19.62 -12.89
CA SER A 64 6.93 21.02 -12.81
C SER A 64 7.18 21.63 -11.44
N LYS A 65 6.96 20.89 -10.35
CA LYS A 65 7.24 21.34 -8.97
C LYS A 65 8.72 21.70 -8.78
N LEU A 66 9.63 20.83 -9.20
CA LEU A 66 11.08 21.08 -9.12
C LEU A 66 11.50 22.26 -10.02
N TYR A 67 10.91 22.37 -11.21
CA TYR A 67 11.14 23.50 -12.09
C TYR A 67 10.74 24.85 -11.45
N ARG A 68 9.58 24.90 -10.77
CA ARG A 68 9.11 26.08 -10.03
C ARG A 68 9.95 26.38 -8.78
N ALA A 69 10.44 25.34 -8.09
CA ALA A 69 11.24 25.48 -6.87
C ALA A 69 12.65 26.06 -7.10
N GLY A 70 13.10 26.18 -8.34
CA GLY A 70 14.39 26.79 -8.67
C GLY A 70 14.97 26.38 -10.01
N GLY A 71 14.48 25.29 -10.62
CA GLY A 71 14.97 24.79 -11.91
C GLY A 71 14.90 25.80 -13.05
N TYR A 72 13.91 26.70 -13.05
CA TYR A 72 13.78 27.75 -14.06
C TYR A 72 15.00 28.67 -14.16
N LYS A 73 15.78 28.83 -13.09
CA LYS A 73 17.01 29.65 -13.09
C LYS A 73 18.10 29.06 -13.99
N TYR A 74 18.15 27.73 -14.04
CA TYR A 74 19.14 26.96 -14.82
C TYR A 74 18.67 26.64 -16.23
N ALA A 75 17.40 26.91 -16.57
CA ALA A 75 16.92 26.77 -17.92
C ALA A 75 17.61 27.78 -18.85
N THR A 76 18.03 27.32 -20.02
CA THR A 76 18.74 28.15 -21.01
C THR A 76 17.91 28.28 -22.28
N PRO A 77 17.59 29.51 -22.72
CA PRO A 77 16.96 29.71 -24.03
C PRO A 77 17.78 29.04 -25.13
N LEU A 78 17.08 28.48 -26.11
CA LEU A 78 17.74 27.92 -27.29
C LEU A 78 18.58 29.00 -27.97
N LYS A 79 19.80 28.64 -28.36
CA LYS A 79 20.73 29.53 -29.05
C LYS A 79 20.78 29.19 -30.52
N ARG A 80 21.34 30.09 -31.35
CA ARG A 80 21.61 29.82 -32.76
C ARG A 80 22.83 28.92 -32.95
N ILE A 81 22.78 27.71 -32.37
CA ILE A 81 23.81 26.68 -32.48
C ILE A 81 23.20 25.43 -33.10
N LEU A 82 24.04 24.68 -33.85
CA LEU A 82 23.58 23.50 -34.60
C LEU A 82 22.84 22.48 -33.72
N ARG A 83 23.32 22.25 -32.49
CA ARG A 83 22.72 21.30 -31.55
C ARG A 83 21.28 21.68 -31.16
N ASP A 84 21.05 22.96 -30.85
CA ASP A 84 19.72 23.43 -30.44
C ASP A 84 18.75 23.39 -31.62
N TYR A 85 19.21 23.74 -32.83
CA TYR A 85 18.40 23.59 -34.05
C TYR A 85 18.03 22.14 -34.34
N GLN A 86 18.99 21.21 -34.21
CA GLN A 86 18.72 19.79 -34.36
C GLN A 86 17.68 19.32 -33.34
N ASN A 87 17.86 19.66 -32.08
CA ASN A 87 16.94 19.26 -31.01
C ASN A 87 15.52 19.80 -31.25
N HIS A 88 15.42 21.07 -31.61
CA HIS A 88 14.13 21.71 -31.86
C HIS A 88 13.45 21.15 -33.12
N PHE A 89 14.20 20.89 -34.19
CA PHE A 89 13.69 20.31 -35.42
C PHE A 89 13.21 18.87 -35.21
N PHE A 90 13.96 18.03 -34.48
CA PHE A 90 13.52 16.68 -34.15
C PHE A 90 12.28 16.66 -33.26
N ALA A 91 12.19 17.58 -32.30
CA ALA A 91 10.98 17.72 -31.49
C ALA A 91 9.75 18.04 -32.36
N PHE A 92 9.90 18.99 -33.30
CA PHE A 92 8.86 19.32 -34.27
C PHE A 92 8.45 18.11 -35.12
N LEU A 93 9.41 17.36 -35.69
CA LEU A 93 9.11 16.18 -36.49
C LEU A 93 8.37 15.10 -35.69
N MET A 94 8.71 14.89 -34.41
CA MET A 94 7.99 13.93 -33.56
C MET A 94 6.54 14.35 -33.34
N ASP A 95 6.31 15.63 -33.02
CA ASP A 95 4.96 16.16 -32.84
C ASP A 95 4.13 16.05 -34.14
N VAL A 96 4.75 16.31 -35.30
CA VAL A 96 4.13 16.10 -36.62
C VAL A 96 3.70 14.65 -36.81
N ASN A 97 4.59 13.69 -36.54
CA ASN A 97 4.28 12.27 -36.72
C ASN A 97 3.10 11.82 -35.84
N ILE A 98 3.03 12.30 -34.60
CA ILE A 98 1.92 11.99 -33.69
C ILE A 98 0.60 12.57 -34.21
N CYS A 99 0.63 13.79 -34.72
CA CYS A 99 -0.56 14.42 -35.28
C CYS A 99 -1.05 13.71 -36.54
N LEU A 100 -0.14 13.19 -37.37
CA LEU A 100 -0.44 12.51 -38.63
C LEU A 100 -0.78 11.02 -38.48
N LEU A 101 -0.80 10.46 -37.26
CA LEU A 101 -1.18 9.05 -37.04
C LEU A 101 -2.52 8.66 -37.70
N PRO A 102 -3.59 9.48 -37.64
CA PRO A 102 -4.85 9.16 -38.33
C PRO A 102 -4.68 9.08 -39.86
N VAL A 103 -3.79 9.87 -40.45
CA VAL A 103 -3.50 9.83 -41.89
C VAL A 103 -2.80 8.52 -42.25
N TYR A 104 -1.87 8.03 -41.43
CA TYR A 104 -1.23 6.74 -41.66
C TYR A 104 -2.22 5.58 -41.57
N ILE A 105 -3.14 5.63 -40.61
CA ILE A 105 -4.23 4.65 -40.49
C ILE A 105 -5.12 4.68 -41.73
N TRP A 106 -5.48 5.87 -42.20
CA TRP A 106 -6.26 6.03 -43.42
C TRP A 106 -5.57 5.46 -44.66
N VAL A 107 -4.24 5.63 -44.79
CA VAL A 107 -3.48 5.01 -45.90
C VAL A 107 -3.59 3.49 -45.84
N LEU A 108 -3.53 2.88 -44.65
CA LEU A 108 -3.71 1.43 -44.50
C LEU A 108 -5.14 1.00 -44.83
N GLU A 109 -6.15 1.70 -44.33
CA GLU A 109 -7.56 1.44 -44.65
C GLU A 109 -7.83 1.56 -46.16
N PHE A 110 -7.26 2.58 -46.80
CA PHE A 110 -7.34 2.76 -48.25
C PHE A 110 -6.74 1.58 -49.01
N LEU A 111 -5.56 1.09 -48.60
CA LEU A 111 -4.94 -0.10 -49.19
C LEU A 111 -5.81 -1.34 -48.99
N LEU A 112 -6.46 -1.52 -47.82
CA LEU A 112 -7.37 -2.63 -47.56
C LEU A 112 -8.62 -2.57 -48.46
N ILE A 113 -9.14 -1.38 -48.75
CA ILE A 113 -10.23 -1.18 -49.72
C ILE A 113 -9.76 -1.58 -51.12
N MET A 114 -8.57 -1.16 -51.54
CA MET A 114 -7.99 -1.50 -52.85
C MET A 114 -7.72 -3.02 -53.00
N CYS A 115 -7.40 -3.70 -51.90
CA CYS A 115 -7.25 -5.16 -51.85
C CYS A 115 -8.59 -5.91 -51.79
N GLY A 116 -9.74 -5.22 -51.72
CA GLY A 116 -11.06 -5.84 -51.61
C GLY A 116 -11.39 -6.42 -50.23
N LEU A 117 -10.60 -6.10 -49.19
CA LEU A 117 -10.81 -6.56 -47.82
C LEU A 117 -11.84 -5.71 -47.07
N ILE A 118 -12.03 -4.45 -47.49
CA ILE A 118 -13.05 -3.54 -46.96
C ILE A 118 -13.96 -3.10 -48.12
N PRO A 119 -15.30 -3.19 -47.97
CA PRO A 119 -16.23 -2.73 -49.01
C PRO A 119 -16.06 -1.24 -49.36
N PRO A 120 -16.10 -0.85 -50.65
CA PRO A 120 -15.89 0.54 -51.08
C PRO A 120 -16.90 1.57 -50.52
N HIS A 121 -18.10 1.13 -50.12
CA HIS A 121 -19.12 2.03 -49.58
C HIS A 121 -18.76 2.62 -48.20
N PHE A 122 -17.74 2.08 -47.52
CA PHE A 122 -17.21 2.67 -46.28
C PHE A 122 -16.23 3.84 -46.52
N PHE A 123 -15.85 4.11 -47.77
CA PHE A 123 -14.83 5.11 -48.10
C PHE A 123 -15.14 6.49 -47.53
N ASP A 124 -16.35 7.02 -47.77
CA ASP A 124 -16.76 8.34 -47.30
C ASP A 124 -16.77 8.42 -45.77
N LEU A 125 -17.30 7.38 -45.11
CA LEU A 125 -17.34 7.31 -43.65
C LEU A 125 -15.93 7.32 -43.04
N LEU A 126 -15.03 6.48 -43.55
CA LEU A 126 -13.65 6.38 -43.07
C LEU A 126 -12.87 7.67 -43.35
N PHE A 127 -13.14 8.34 -44.47
CA PHE A 127 -12.55 9.64 -44.77
C PHE A 127 -12.94 10.72 -43.75
N TYR A 128 -14.24 10.86 -43.44
CA TYR A 128 -14.69 11.82 -42.41
C TYR A 128 -14.20 11.44 -41.00
N LEU A 129 -14.15 10.14 -40.70
CA LEU A 129 -13.63 9.63 -39.43
C LEU A 129 -12.13 9.94 -39.29
N MET A 130 -11.34 9.76 -40.34
CA MET A 130 -9.94 10.21 -40.39
C MET A 130 -9.83 11.70 -40.11
N PHE A 131 -10.63 12.55 -40.78
CA PHE A 131 -10.54 14.00 -40.58
C PHE A 131 -10.93 14.42 -39.15
N ALA A 132 -11.94 13.78 -38.56
CA ALA A 132 -12.31 13.98 -37.17
C ALA A 132 -11.20 13.53 -36.20
N MET A 133 -10.59 12.37 -36.44
CA MET A 133 -9.43 11.91 -35.65
C MET A 133 -8.21 12.82 -35.82
N LEU A 134 -8.00 13.35 -37.02
CA LEU A 134 -6.93 14.32 -37.31
C LEU A 134 -7.15 15.64 -36.56
N PHE A 135 -8.38 16.12 -36.45
CA PHE A 135 -8.72 17.26 -35.59
C PHE A 135 -8.36 16.96 -34.14
N VAL A 136 -8.78 15.79 -33.63
CA VAL A 136 -8.52 15.38 -32.26
C VAL A 136 -7.02 15.27 -32.00
N SER A 137 -6.23 14.66 -32.89
CA SER A 137 -4.79 14.49 -32.70
C SER A 137 -4.02 15.81 -32.82
N SER A 138 -4.32 16.64 -33.83
CA SER A 138 -3.52 17.81 -34.17
C SER A 138 -3.92 19.09 -33.44
N VAL A 139 -5.21 19.28 -33.16
CA VAL A 139 -5.73 20.49 -32.51
C VAL A 139 -5.89 20.28 -31.01
N LEU A 140 -6.44 19.15 -30.59
CA LEU A 140 -6.78 18.92 -29.17
C LEU A 140 -5.65 18.22 -28.42
N LEU A 141 -5.24 17.04 -28.85
CA LEU A 141 -4.32 16.16 -28.10
C LEU A 141 -2.98 16.85 -27.84
N LEU A 142 -2.34 17.41 -28.86
CA LEU A 142 -1.05 18.10 -28.71
C LEU A 142 -1.18 19.34 -27.80
N ALA A 143 -2.27 20.09 -27.92
CA ALA A 143 -2.53 21.30 -27.14
C ALA A 143 -2.78 20.97 -25.66
N PHE A 144 -3.68 20.04 -25.37
CA PHE A 144 -3.98 19.61 -24.00
C PHE A 144 -2.79 18.91 -23.35
N PHE A 145 -2.05 18.10 -24.10
CA PHE A 145 -0.84 17.46 -23.59
C PHE A 145 0.20 18.50 -23.20
N THR A 146 0.51 19.44 -24.10
CA THR A 146 1.48 20.52 -23.84
C THR A 146 1.07 21.37 -22.63
N ALA A 147 -0.23 21.64 -22.46
CA ALA A 147 -0.74 22.39 -21.32
C ALA A 147 -0.62 21.60 -20.01
N ARG A 148 -0.97 20.31 -20.04
CA ARG A 148 -0.93 19.42 -18.86
C ARG A 148 0.49 19.14 -18.37
N THR A 149 1.47 19.15 -19.28
CA THR A 149 2.91 19.02 -18.97
C THR A 149 3.59 20.36 -18.69
N ASN A 150 2.83 21.46 -18.61
CA ASN A 150 3.33 22.82 -18.36
C ASN A 150 4.37 23.31 -19.38
N GLY A 151 4.18 22.98 -20.66
CA GLY A 151 4.99 23.50 -21.77
C GLY A 151 5.81 22.46 -22.51
N GLN A 152 5.57 21.15 -22.31
CA GLN A 152 6.27 20.09 -23.04
C GLN A 152 5.30 19.34 -23.97
N SER A 153 5.38 19.58 -25.28
CA SER A 153 4.81 18.66 -26.26
C SER A 153 5.51 17.30 -26.21
N PHE A 154 5.03 16.31 -26.97
CA PHE A 154 5.65 14.99 -27.01
C PHE A 154 7.11 15.06 -27.46
N GLY A 155 7.38 15.78 -28.54
CA GLY A 155 8.72 16.04 -29.04
C GLY A 155 9.56 16.84 -28.04
N TYR A 156 8.98 17.86 -27.42
CA TYR A 156 9.70 18.66 -26.42
C TYR A 156 10.06 17.85 -25.18
N ALA A 157 9.17 16.95 -24.72
CA ALA A 157 9.46 16.05 -23.61
C ALA A 157 10.60 15.08 -23.93
N ILE A 158 10.69 14.58 -25.17
CA ILE A 158 11.76 13.67 -25.62
C ILE A 158 13.10 14.40 -25.79
N MET A 159 13.06 15.65 -26.23
CA MET A 159 14.25 16.46 -26.53
C MET A 159 14.70 17.34 -25.35
N ASP A 160 14.11 17.17 -24.17
CA ASP A 160 14.38 17.96 -22.96
C ASP A 160 14.17 19.47 -23.16
N LEU A 161 13.18 19.82 -23.98
CA LEU A 161 12.76 21.18 -24.27
C LEU A 161 11.51 21.54 -23.48
N LYS A 162 11.33 22.84 -23.24
CA LYS A 162 10.13 23.38 -22.59
C LYS A 162 9.78 24.76 -23.12
N LEU A 163 8.50 25.02 -23.32
CA LEU A 163 7.97 26.35 -23.62
C LEU A 163 7.69 27.10 -22.31
N VAL A 164 8.33 28.25 -22.16
CA VAL A 164 8.21 29.09 -20.97
C VAL A 164 8.02 30.54 -21.34
N ARG A 165 7.66 31.38 -20.38
CA ARG A 165 7.64 32.84 -20.57
C ARG A 165 9.06 33.37 -20.74
N ARG A 166 9.20 34.61 -21.22
CA ARG A 166 10.50 35.29 -21.35
C ARG A 166 11.34 35.30 -20.06
N ASN A 167 10.69 35.31 -18.89
CA ASN A 167 11.35 35.23 -17.58
C ASN A 167 11.71 33.78 -17.15
N LYS A 168 11.63 32.82 -18.08
CA LYS A 168 11.84 31.37 -17.89
C LYS A 168 10.85 30.67 -16.97
N LYS A 169 9.88 31.38 -16.39
CA LYS A 169 8.81 30.75 -15.59
C LYS A 169 7.80 30.09 -16.51
N GLU A 170 7.13 29.05 -16.01
CA GLU A 170 6.11 28.31 -16.76
C GLU A 170 5.04 29.25 -17.33
N ALA A 171 4.61 28.96 -18.55
CA ALA A 171 3.58 29.71 -19.26
C ALA A 171 2.17 29.37 -18.77
N MET A 172 1.22 30.26 -19.01
CA MET A 172 -0.19 29.98 -18.71
C MET A 172 -0.71 28.87 -19.65
N PRO A 173 -1.48 27.90 -19.15
CA PRO A 173 -2.01 26.79 -19.95
C PRO A 173 -2.72 27.25 -21.23
N ILE A 174 -3.50 28.33 -21.16
CA ILE A 174 -4.22 28.87 -22.32
C ILE A 174 -3.28 29.34 -23.45
N HIS A 175 -2.14 29.97 -23.12
CA HIS A 175 -1.15 30.37 -24.13
C HIS A 175 -0.50 29.15 -24.80
N LEU A 176 -0.28 28.06 -24.05
CA LEU A 176 0.26 26.82 -24.59
C LEU A 176 -0.74 26.13 -25.53
N ILE A 177 -2.02 26.09 -25.12
CA ILE A 177 -3.11 25.52 -25.94
C ILE A 177 -3.22 26.30 -27.25
N LEU A 178 -3.36 27.64 -27.16
CA LEU A 178 -3.49 28.49 -28.34
C LEU A 178 -2.25 28.44 -29.23
N ARG A 179 -1.05 28.37 -28.66
CA ARG A 179 0.19 28.19 -29.44
C ARG A 179 0.18 26.91 -30.24
N GLN A 180 -0.22 25.77 -29.67
CA GLN A 180 -0.26 24.50 -30.41
C GLN A 180 -1.43 24.46 -31.41
N ALA A 181 -2.61 24.94 -31.04
CA ALA A 181 -3.75 24.97 -31.93
C ALA A 181 -3.51 25.90 -33.14
N LEU A 182 -3.05 27.14 -32.91
CA LEU A 182 -2.87 28.13 -33.98
C LEU A 182 -1.54 27.99 -34.71
N GLY A 183 -0.48 27.55 -34.02
CA GLY A 183 0.83 27.36 -34.64
C GLY A 183 0.96 26.07 -35.44
N PHE A 184 0.13 25.07 -35.13
CA PHE A 184 0.27 23.73 -35.68
C PHE A 184 -1.07 23.13 -36.17
N GLY A 185 -2.01 22.87 -35.26
CA GLY A 185 -3.20 22.07 -35.55
C GLY A 185 -4.15 22.68 -36.59
N LEU A 186 -4.58 23.93 -36.39
CA LEU A 186 -5.50 24.62 -37.29
C LEU A 186 -4.87 24.90 -38.66
N PRO A 187 -3.60 25.37 -38.78
CA PRO A 187 -2.94 25.47 -40.07
C PRO A 187 -2.86 24.13 -40.82
N LEU A 188 -2.54 23.04 -40.12
CA LEU A 188 -2.52 21.70 -40.71
C LEU A 188 -3.87 21.34 -41.33
N MET A 189 -4.96 21.63 -40.62
CA MET A 189 -6.31 21.29 -41.08
C MET A 189 -6.83 22.23 -42.18
N ILE A 190 -6.74 23.53 -41.96
CA ILE A 190 -7.29 24.52 -42.90
C ILE A 190 -6.48 24.49 -44.19
N LEU A 191 -5.16 24.55 -44.10
CA LEU A 191 -4.31 24.55 -45.30
C LEU A 191 -4.29 23.17 -45.97
N GLY A 192 -4.36 22.08 -45.18
CA GLY A 192 -4.51 20.74 -45.73
C GLY A 192 -5.81 20.55 -46.49
N PHE A 193 -6.92 21.15 -46.01
CA PHE A 193 -8.21 21.06 -46.68
C PHE A 193 -8.25 21.87 -47.99
N PHE A 194 -7.86 23.16 -47.94
CA PHE A 194 -7.99 24.07 -49.09
C PHE A 194 -6.84 23.98 -50.09
N PHE A 195 -5.62 23.70 -49.62
CA PHE A 195 -4.39 23.78 -50.42
C PHE A 195 -3.58 22.47 -50.40
N GLN A 196 -4.14 21.41 -49.79
CA GLN A 196 -3.53 20.08 -49.74
C GLN A 196 -2.11 20.12 -49.13
N VAL A 197 -1.29 19.14 -49.47
CA VAL A 197 0.10 19.00 -48.98
C VAL A 197 0.95 20.27 -49.23
N PRO A 198 0.90 20.94 -50.41
CA PRO A 198 1.69 22.15 -50.63
C PRO A 198 1.43 23.28 -49.63
N GLY A 199 0.15 23.50 -49.25
CA GLY A 199 -0.19 24.55 -48.29
C GLY A 199 0.37 24.29 -46.89
N VAL A 200 0.31 23.04 -46.43
CA VAL A 200 0.87 22.62 -45.14
C VAL A 200 2.40 22.76 -45.12
N ILE A 201 3.07 22.31 -46.19
CA ILE A 201 4.52 22.44 -46.32
C ILE A 201 4.93 23.91 -46.32
N LEU A 202 4.23 24.76 -47.07
CA LEU A 202 4.51 26.20 -47.12
C LEU A 202 4.41 26.83 -45.73
N TRP A 203 3.38 26.49 -44.94
CA TRP A 203 3.24 26.97 -43.56
C TRP A 203 4.40 26.53 -42.65
N TRP A 204 4.83 25.28 -42.76
CA TRP A 204 5.98 24.78 -41.99
C TRP A 204 7.28 25.44 -42.41
N VAL A 205 7.49 25.71 -43.71
CA VAL A 205 8.66 26.45 -44.21
C VAL A 205 8.67 27.87 -43.66
N ILE A 206 7.54 28.57 -43.69
CA ILE A 206 7.43 29.93 -43.13
C ILE A 206 7.78 29.93 -41.64
N ASN A 207 7.19 29.03 -40.85
CA ASN A 207 7.52 28.94 -39.42
C ASN A 207 8.98 28.53 -39.19
N GLY A 208 9.53 27.63 -40.00
CA GLY A 208 10.93 27.24 -39.97
C GLY A 208 11.87 28.42 -40.20
N ILE A 209 11.57 29.29 -41.17
CA ILE A 209 12.32 30.52 -41.42
C ILE A 209 12.28 31.43 -40.19
N VAL A 210 11.12 31.62 -39.56
CA VAL A 210 11.00 32.42 -38.32
C VAL A 210 11.85 31.83 -37.20
N VAL A 211 11.88 30.50 -37.04
CA VAL A 211 12.72 29.81 -36.07
C VAL A 211 14.21 30.02 -36.35
N LEU A 212 14.64 30.02 -37.61
CA LEU A 212 16.04 30.25 -37.99
C LEU A 212 16.49 31.70 -37.77
N ILE A 213 15.58 32.66 -37.94
CA ILE A 213 15.89 34.09 -37.86
C ILE A 213 15.77 34.61 -36.41
N THR A 214 14.98 34.00 -35.54
CA THR A 214 14.84 34.50 -34.16
C THR A 214 16.06 34.13 -33.29
N PRO A 215 16.44 34.97 -32.31
CA PRO A 215 17.61 34.71 -31.46
C PRO A 215 17.41 33.49 -30.55
N ASN A 216 16.16 33.23 -30.13
CA ASN A 216 15.81 32.12 -29.25
C ASN A 216 15.03 30.99 -29.95
N GLN A 217 15.14 30.86 -31.28
CA GLN A 217 14.44 29.83 -32.06
C GLN A 217 12.92 29.80 -31.86
N GLN A 218 12.30 30.98 -31.72
CA GLN A 218 10.86 31.12 -31.51
C GLN A 218 10.11 30.95 -32.83
N THR A 219 8.97 30.27 -32.80
CA THR A 219 7.99 30.28 -33.91
C THR A 219 7.23 31.60 -33.95
N LEU A 220 6.43 31.82 -35.00
CA LEU A 220 5.56 32.99 -35.11
C LEU A 220 4.64 33.13 -33.88
N PHE A 221 4.01 32.04 -33.47
CA PHE A 221 3.10 32.06 -32.32
C PHE A 221 3.82 32.08 -30.96
N ASP A 222 5.08 31.64 -30.90
CA ASP A 222 5.89 31.88 -29.70
C ASP A 222 6.15 33.39 -29.51
N LEU A 223 6.36 34.15 -30.59
CA LEU A 223 6.49 35.60 -30.52
C LEU A 223 5.18 36.27 -30.07
N ILE A 224 4.05 35.87 -30.66
CA ILE A 224 2.70 36.40 -30.36
C ILE A 224 2.35 36.18 -28.88
N PHE A 225 2.59 34.99 -28.34
CA PHE A 225 2.23 34.65 -26.96
C PHE A 225 3.34 34.92 -25.93
N GLY A 226 4.46 35.50 -26.35
CA GLY A 226 5.59 35.82 -25.47
C GLY A 226 6.28 34.59 -24.87
N LEU A 227 6.27 33.48 -25.61
CA LEU A 227 6.87 32.21 -25.23
C LEU A 227 8.30 32.09 -25.78
N VAL A 228 9.14 31.38 -25.05
CA VAL A 228 10.53 31.12 -25.41
C VAL A 228 10.79 29.63 -25.18
N PRO A 229 11.31 28.89 -26.19
CA PRO A 229 11.77 27.53 -25.99
C PRO A 229 13.09 27.55 -25.22
N VAL A 230 13.19 26.72 -24.19
CA VAL A 230 14.39 26.56 -23.36
C VAL A 230 14.80 25.10 -23.30
N ASN A 231 16.11 24.87 -23.19
CA ASN A 231 16.66 23.61 -22.68
C ASN A 231 16.33 23.53 -21.19
N GLU A 232 15.56 22.52 -20.80
CA GLU A 232 15.25 22.23 -19.40
C GLU A 232 16.47 21.54 -18.76
N PRO A 233 16.91 21.96 -17.56
CA PRO A 233 18.05 21.31 -16.91
C PRO A 233 17.72 19.84 -16.60
N GLU A 234 18.70 18.95 -16.77
CA GLU A 234 18.57 17.55 -16.34
C GLU A 234 18.36 17.53 -14.82
N GLN A 235 17.21 17.02 -14.40
CA GLN A 235 16.85 16.84 -13.00
C GLN A 235 16.68 15.35 -12.74
N GLU A 236 17.39 14.81 -11.75
CA GLU A 236 17.13 13.45 -11.25
C GLU A 236 15.77 13.43 -10.55
N ILE A 237 14.71 13.18 -11.31
CA ILE A 237 13.38 12.97 -10.76
C ILE A 237 13.31 11.55 -10.25
N ARG A 238 13.76 11.37 -9.00
CA ARG A 238 13.46 10.16 -8.25
C ARG A 238 12.03 10.30 -7.77
N PHE A 239 11.15 9.40 -8.16
CA PHE A 239 10.01 9.14 -7.30
C PHE A 239 10.59 8.53 -6.04
N GLU A 240 10.69 9.34 -5.00
CA GLU A 240 10.53 8.81 -3.67
C GLU A 240 9.19 8.08 -3.75
N THR A 241 9.26 6.76 -3.92
CA THR A 241 8.35 5.94 -3.15
C THR A 241 8.37 6.60 -1.78
N LYS A 242 7.22 6.94 -1.22
CA LYS A 242 7.13 6.71 0.22
C LYS A 242 7.49 5.24 0.35
N VAL A 243 8.79 4.98 0.50
CA VAL A 243 9.25 4.03 1.46
C VAL A 243 8.55 4.60 2.68
N GLU A 244 7.36 4.05 2.99
CA GLU A 244 6.97 3.92 4.39
C GLU A 244 8.27 3.64 5.07
N PRO A 245 8.74 4.57 5.95
CA PRO A 245 10.12 4.60 6.42
C PRO A 245 10.48 3.17 6.60
N ALA A 246 11.47 2.69 5.82
CA ALA A 246 11.74 1.27 5.78
C ALA A 246 11.78 0.93 7.26
N LEU A 247 10.77 0.19 7.74
CA LEU A 247 10.91 -0.56 8.96
C LEU A 247 12.26 -1.15 8.65
N VAL A 248 13.26 -0.76 9.45
CA VAL A 248 14.47 -1.55 9.53
C VAL A 248 13.86 -2.93 9.55
N LYS A 249 14.04 -3.71 8.47
CA LYS A 249 13.68 -5.11 8.53
C LYS A 249 14.73 -5.56 9.50
N GLU A 250 14.44 -5.34 10.79
CA GLU A 250 14.92 -6.14 11.87
C GLU A 250 14.72 -7.51 11.29
N GLU A 251 15.86 -8.12 10.98
CA GLU A 251 15.89 -9.47 10.52
C GLU A 251 15.16 -10.23 11.62
N LEU A 252 13.88 -10.52 11.36
CA LEU A 252 12.98 -10.99 12.40
C LEU A 252 13.58 -12.30 12.87
N VAL A 253 14.05 -12.31 14.11
CA VAL A 253 14.73 -13.47 14.66
C VAL A 253 13.66 -14.49 14.99
N VAL A 254 13.49 -15.45 14.08
CA VAL A 254 12.59 -16.58 14.28
C VAL A 254 13.25 -17.54 15.27
N THR A 255 12.60 -17.72 16.41
CA THR A 255 12.99 -18.71 17.42
C THR A 255 12.34 -20.05 17.10
N PRO A 256 13.00 -21.19 17.36
CA PRO A 256 12.46 -22.51 17.01
C PRO A 256 11.26 -22.94 17.88
N ILE A 257 10.87 -22.15 18.88
CA ILE A 257 9.78 -22.44 19.81
C ILE A 257 8.79 -21.27 19.79
N ASP A 258 7.51 -21.58 19.62
CA ASP A 258 6.43 -20.61 19.70
C ASP A 258 5.21 -21.19 20.42
N LEU A 259 5.01 -20.81 21.68
CA LEU A 259 3.99 -21.39 22.53
C LEU A 259 2.71 -20.54 22.60
N HIS A 260 2.58 -19.50 21.77
CA HIS A 260 1.43 -18.59 21.83
C HIS A 260 0.92 -18.25 20.44
N ILE A 261 0.09 -19.13 19.88
CA ILE A 261 -0.45 -19.02 18.52
C ILE A 261 -1.97 -19.11 18.58
N ARG A 262 -2.67 -18.27 17.81
CA ARG A 262 -4.13 -18.32 17.65
C ARG A 262 -4.52 -18.94 16.32
N SER A 263 -5.52 -19.80 16.36
CA SER A 263 -6.22 -20.33 15.20
C SER A 263 -7.57 -19.67 15.03
N ASN A 264 -8.29 -20.05 13.99
CA ASN A 264 -9.65 -19.61 13.73
C ASN A 264 -10.70 -20.15 14.74
N TYR A 265 -10.28 -20.83 15.81
CA TYR A 265 -11.11 -21.11 16.98
C TYR A 265 -11.15 -19.93 17.97
N SER A 266 -10.28 -18.94 17.81
CA SER A 266 -10.39 -17.62 18.44
C SER A 266 -11.06 -16.61 17.51
N ASP A 267 -11.72 -15.61 18.09
CA ASP A 267 -12.42 -14.54 17.36
C ASP A 267 -11.47 -13.61 16.59
N ASP A 268 -10.24 -13.47 17.05
CA ASP A 268 -9.20 -12.68 16.40
C ASP A 268 -8.14 -13.52 15.66
N GLY A 269 -8.27 -14.85 15.61
CA GLY A 269 -7.40 -15.74 14.86
C GLY A 269 -7.90 -16.02 13.44
N TYR A 270 -6.99 -16.02 12.45
CA TYR A 270 -7.38 -16.11 11.04
C TYR A 270 -7.25 -17.50 10.42
N TYR A 271 -6.12 -18.17 10.64
CA TYR A 271 -5.80 -19.42 9.95
C TYR A 271 -6.43 -20.64 10.64
N ASP A 272 -6.79 -21.65 9.86
CA ASP A 272 -7.10 -22.96 10.44
C ASP A 272 -5.84 -23.65 10.98
N VAL A 273 -6.05 -24.75 11.71
CA VAL A 273 -4.97 -25.47 12.38
C VAL A 273 -3.93 -26.01 11.38
N GLU A 274 -4.34 -26.52 10.22
CA GLU A 274 -3.40 -27.11 9.25
C GLU A 274 -2.48 -26.04 8.63
N GLU A 275 -3.04 -24.90 8.24
CA GLU A 275 -2.27 -23.80 7.68
C GLU A 275 -1.29 -23.21 8.72
N LEU A 276 -1.61 -23.27 10.02
CA LEU A 276 -0.66 -22.94 11.08
C LEU A 276 0.52 -23.92 11.13
N PHE A 277 0.28 -25.23 11.03
CA PHE A 277 1.37 -26.22 11.01
C PHE A 277 2.24 -26.10 9.75
N LYS A 278 1.64 -25.80 8.60
CA LYS A 278 2.37 -25.53 7.36
C LYS A 278 3.28 -24.30 7.51
N GLN A 279 2.76 -23.20 8.03
CA GLN A 279 3.56 -22.00 8.30
C GLN A 279 4.67 -22.26 9.33
N ALA A 280 4.37 -23.02 10.39
CA ALA A 280 5.37 -23.40 11.39
C ALA A 280 6.50 -24.22 10.74
N LYS A 281 6.19 -25.10 9.80
CA LYS A 281 7.18 -25.86 9.05
C LYS A 281 8.02 -24.98 8.13
N GLU A 282 7.39 -24.05 7.42
CA GLU A 282 8.06 -23.07 6.54
C GLU A 282 8.99 -22.16 7.34
N ASN A 283 8.62 -21.81 8.58
CA ASN A 283 9.42 -21.02 9.51
C ASN A 283 10.43 -21.85 10.33
N HIS A 284 10.60 -23.14 10.02
CA HIS A 284 11.53 -24.04 10.70
C HIS A 284 11.32 -24.15 12.22
N LEU A 285 10.07 -24.07 12.69
CA LEU A 285 9.75 -24.26 14.10
C LEU A 285 9.88 -25.73 14.50
N GLU A 286 10.43 -25.96 15.69
CA GLU A 286 10.58 -27.27 16.31
C GLU A 286 9.40 -27.60 17.24
N VAL A 287 8.95 -26.60 18.01
CA VAL A 287 7.89 -26.77 19.02
C VAL A 287 6.86 -25.65 18.89
N ILE A 288 5.58 -26.01 18.81
CA ILE A 288 4.48 -25.03 18.83
C ILE A 288 3.37 -25.39 19.81
N SER A 289 2.63 -24.38 20.26
CA SER A 289 1.36 -24.54 20.97
C SER A 289 0.31 -23.58 20.41
N ILE A 290 -0.89 -24.09 20.14
CA ILE A 290 -2.04 -23.27 19.76
C ILE A 290 -2.84 -23.05 21.04
N THR A 291 -3.03 -21.78 21.41
CA THR A 291 -3.58 -21.36 22.69
C THR A 291 -4.84 -20.54 22.51
N ASP A 292 -5.84 -21.04 21.76
CA ASP A 292 -7.04 -20.27 21.45
C ASP A 292 -7.78 -19.70 22.68
N HIS A 293 -8.41 -18.54 22.50
CA HIS A 293 -9.11 -17.80 23.56
C HIS A 293 -10.29 -18.60 24.10
N ASN A 294 -10.19 -18.99 25.37
CA ASN A 294 -11.20 -19.72 26.14
C ASN A 294 -11.69 -21.01 25.46
N CYS A 295 -10.93 -21.57 24.50
CA CYS A 295 -11.35 -22.68 23.66
C CYS A 295 -10.17 -23.63 23.45
N ALA A 296 -10.31 -24.89 23.89
CA ALA A 296 -9.26 -25.90 23.75
C ALA A 296 -9.46 -26.82 22.52
N ARG A 297 -10.44 -26.54 21.65
CA ARG A 297 -10.90 -27.48 20.61
C ARG A 297 -9.90 -27.67 19.48
N ALA A 298 -9.08 -26.66 19.18
CA ALA A 298 -8.03 -26.75 18.15
C ALA A 298 -7.04 -27.89 18.42
N ASN A 299 -6.81 -28.24 19.70
CA ASN A 299 -5.89 -29.29 20.12
C ASN A 299 -6.22 -30.66 19.51
N ALA A 300 -7.50 -30.97 19.31
CA ALA A 300 -7.91 -32.24 18.72
C ALA A 300 -7.35 -32.43 17.29
N ALA A 301 -7.33 -31.36 16.49
CA ALA A 301 -6.75 -31.39 15.15
C ALA A 301 -5.22 -31.28 15.20
N ALA A 302 -4.70 -30.40 16.06
CA ALA A 302 -3.28 -30.09 16.14
C ALA A 302 -2.41 -31.30 16.49
N VAL A 303 -2.89 -32.17 17.40
CA VAL A 303 -2.19 -33.41 17.76
C VAL A 303 -1.99 -34.33 16.56
N ARG A 304 -2.95 -34.38 15.62
CA ARG A 304 -2.81 -35.19 14.39
C ARG A 304 -1.79 -34.58 13.43
N PHE A 305 -1.81 -33.26 13.28
CA PHE A 305 -0.88 -32.55 12.38
C PHE A 305 0.56 -32.52 12.89
N SER A 306 0.77 -32.59 14.20
CA SER A 306 2.11 -32.72 14.81
C SER A 306 2.94 -33.83 14.16
N SER A 307 2.36 -35.02 14.01
CA SER A 307 3.04 -36.15 13.36
C SER A 307 3.25 -35.94 11.85
N LEU A 308 2.29 -35.31 11.17
CA LEU A 308 2.34 -35.09 9.72
C LEU A 308 3.45 -34.10 9.31
N TYR A 309 3.61 -33.02 10.09
CA TYR A 309 4.58 -31.95 9.78
C TYR A 309 5.93 -32.14 10.50
N ASN A 310 6.05 -33.15 11.37
CA ASN A 310 7.22 -33.40 12.22
C ASN A 310 7.58 -32.16 13.05
N ILE A 311 6.60 -31.65 13.79
CA ILE A 311 6.71 -30.53 14.71
C ILE A 311 6.19 -31.01 16.07
N GLN A 312 6.95 -30.82 17.14
CA GLN A 312 6.50 -31.15 18.48
C GLN A 312 5.33 -30.22 18.85
N TYR A 313 4.18 -30.79 19.17
CA TYR A 313 3.01 -30.03 19.58
C TYR A 313 2.78 -30.14 21.09
N ILE A 314 2.57 -29.00 21.74
CA ILE A 314 2.15 -28.92 23.14
C ILE A 314 0.68 -28.45 23.16
N PRO A 315 -0.26 -29.27 23.64
CA PRO A 315 -1.65 -28.85 23.78
C PRO A 315 -1.77 -27.61 24.67
N GLY A 316 -2.54 -26.62 24.23
CA GLY A 316 -2.64 -25.35 24.93
C GLY A 316 -3.98 -24.66 24.82
N VAL A 317 -4.17 -23.64 25.66
CA VAL A 317 -5.34 -22.77 25.70
C VAL A 317 -4.93 -21.44 26.34
N GLU A 318 -5.58 -20.33 25.99
CA GLU A 318 -5.46 -19.10 26.77
C GLU A 318 -6.81 -18.71 27.34
N VAL A 319 -6.91 -18.66 28.66
CA VAL A 319 -8.17 -18.39 29.37
C VAL A 319 -8.15 -16.98 29.94
N ASP A 320 -9.22 -16.23 29.70
CA ASP A 320 -9.42 -14.94 30.32
C ASP A 320 -9.72 -15.11 31.82
N ALA A 321 -9.05 -14.29 32.63
CA ALA A 321 -9.22 -14.31 34.06
C ALA A 321 -9.20 -12.90 34.65
N GLN A 322 -9.52 -12.81 35.93
CA GLN A 322 -9.50 -11.57 36.68
C GLN A 322 -8.78 -11.76 38.00
N TYR A 323 -7.80 -10.89 38.26
CA TYR A 323 -7.19 -10.73 39.57
C TYR A 323 -7.61 -9.38 40.16
N LYS A 324 -8.33 -9.41 41.28
CA LYS A 324 -8.95 -8.23 41.89
C LYS A 324 -9.85 -7.49 40.88
N ARG A 325 -9.40 -6.35 40.35
CA ARG A 325 -10.12 -5.53 39.36
C ARG A 325 -9.43 -5.49 37.99
N MET A 326 -8.38 -6.28 37.80
CA MET A 326 -7.58 -6.31 36.57
C MET A 326 -7.89 -7.58 35.81
N ARG A 327 -8.10 -7.45 34.49
CA ARG A 327 -8.16 -8.60 33.60
C ARG A 327 -6.73 -9.06 33.32
N VAL A 328 -6.51 -10.36 33.46
CA VAL A 328 -5.26 -11.05 33.12
C VAL A 328 -5.60 -12.23 32.23
N ARG A 329 -4.60 -12.84 31.60
CA ARG A 329 -4.78 -14.04 30.79
C ARG A 329 -3.82 -15.12 31.24
N ILE A 330 -4.30 -16.35 31.27
CA ILE A 330 -3.55 -17.50 31.77
C ILE A 330 -3.47 -18.51 30.64
N LEU A 331 -2.25 -18.84 30.26
CA LEU A 331 -1.93 -19.87 29.29
C LEU A 331 -1.89 -21.22 30.02
N GLY A 332 -2.64 -22.20 29.54
CA GLY A 332 -2.52 -23.58 29.95
C GLY A 332 -1.68 -24.36 28.95
N TYR A 333 -0.71 -25.14 29.41
CA TYR A 333 0.09 -26.04 28.57
C TYR A 333 0.00 -27.49 29.06
N TYR A 334 0.19 -28.44 28.14
CA TYR A 334 0.06 -29.89 28.42
C TYR A 334 -1.30 -30.27 29.00
N ILE A 335 -2.32 -29.48 28.69
CA ILE A 335 -3.68 -29.70 29.16
C ILE A 335 -4.25 -30.98 28.54
N ASP A 336 -5.05 -31.71 29.32
CA ASP A 336 -6.04 -32.62 28.77
C ASP A 336 -7.23 -31.81 28.23
N TRP A 337 -7.18 -31.49 26.93
CA TRP A 337 -8.22 -30.71 26.26
C TRP A 337 -9.57 -31.44 26.16
N THR A 338 -9.66 -32.71 26.55
CA THR A 338 -10.92 -33.48 26.62
C THR A 338 -11.62 -33.36 27.97
N ASN A 339 -10.96 -32.76 28.96
CA ASN A 339 -11.54 -32.52 30.27
C ASN A 339 -12.73 -31.53 30.18
N GLU A 340 -13.83 -31.88 30.84
CA GLU A 340 -15.09 -31.10 30.84
C GLU A 340 -14.93 -29.64 31.30
N VAL A 341 -13.88 -29.34 32.07
CA VAL A 341 -13.60 -27.99 32.55
C VAL A 341 -13.45 -26.99 31.41
N PHE A 342 -12.86 -27.39 30.28
CA PHE A 342 -12.66 -26.49 29.14
C PHE A 342 -13.95 -26.24 28.36
N GLU A 343 -14.86 -27.22 28.31
CA GLU A 343 -16.20 -27.00 27.75
C GLU A 343 -16.99 -26.01 28.60
N VAL A 344 -16.93 -26.15 29.93
CA VAL A 344 -17.59 -25.24 30.88
C VAL A 344 -17.00 -23.82 30.76
N LEU A 345 -15.67 -23.68 30.63
CA LEU A 345 -15.01 -22.39 30.42
C LEU A 345 -15.43 -21.73 29.09
N GLU A 346 -15.45 -22.49 27.99
CA GLU A 346 -15.87 -22.02 26.67
C GLU A 346 -17.33 -21.55 26.69
N GLN A 347 -18.25 -22.37 27.20
CA GLN A 347 -19.68 -22.04 27.28
C GLN A 347 -19.93 -20.80 28.14
N ASN A 348 -19.26 -20.69 29.30
CA ASN A 348 -19.38 -19.52 30.17
C ASN A 348 -18.80 -18.27 29.51
N SER A 349 -17.72 -18.40 28.74
CA SER A 349 -17.13 -17.27 27.98
C SER A 349 -18.07 -16.80 26.88
N LEU A 350 -18.59 -17.72 26.07
CA LEU A 350 -19.54 -17.42 24.98
C LEU A 350 -20.82 -16.77 25.50
N LYS A 351 -21.40 -17.29 26.58
CA LYS A 351 -22.58 -16.70 27.22
C LYS A 351 -22.29 -15.27 27.68
N ARG A 352 -21.16 -15.07 28.37
CA ARG A 352 -20.73 -13.77 28.86
C ARG A 352 -20.57 -12.77 27.70
N GLU A 353 -19.86 -13.14 26.64
CA GLU A 353 -19.69 -12.23 25.49
C GLU A 353 -20.99 -11.94 24.75
N LYS A 354 -21.93 -12.89 24.70
CA LYS A 354 -23.27 -12.64 24.17
C LYS A 354 -24.03 -11.61 25.02
N ASP A 355 -24.04 -11.79 26.34
CA ASP A 355 -24.70 -10.86 27.26
C ASP A 355 -24.07 -9.45 27.16
N LEU A 356 -22.74 -9.36 27.12
CA LEU A 356 -22.02 -8.09 26.95
C LEU A 356 -22.28 -7.46 25.58
N SER A 357 -22.43 -8.25 24.52
CA SER A 357 -22.77 -7.76 23.18
C SER A 357 -24.14 -7.07 23.18
N MET A 358 -25.13 -7.70 23.80
CA MET A 358 -26.47 -7.13 23.92
C MET A 358 -26.48 -5.86 24.78
N GLU A 359 -25.75 -5.85 25.91
CA GLU A 359 -25.62 -4.65 26.76
C GLU A 359 -24.94 -3.49 26.01
N ARG A 360 -23.91 -3.77 25.20
CA ARG A 360 -23.22 -2.76 24.37
C ARG A 360 -24.18 -2.17 23.34
N VAL A 361 -24.97 -3.02 22.68
CA VAL A 361 -26.00 -2.59 21.72
C VAL A 361 -27.02 -1.69 22.42
N GLU A 362 -27.63 -2.14 23.51
CA GLU A 362 -28.64 -1.37 24.24
C GLU A 362 -28.10 0.00 24.67
N LYS A 363 -26.90 0.05 25.26
CA LYS A 363 -26.28 1.32 25.65
C LYS A 363 -26.00 2.22 24.46
N PHE A 364 -25.54 1.66 23.34
CA PHE A 364 -25.28 2.42 22.14
C PHE A 364 -26.56 2.98 21.51
N GLU A 365 -27.63 2.19 21.42
CA GLU A 365 -28.93 2.63 20.92
C GLU A 365 -29.50 3.75 21.80
N ASN A 366 -29.43 3.61 23.11
CA ASN A 366 -29.88 4.62 24.06
C ASN A 366 -29.05 5.91 24.00
N TYR A 367 -27.74 5.80 23.81
CA TYR A 367 -26.83 6.93 23.72
C TYR A 367 -26.96 7.69 22.39
N SER A 368 -27.05 6.97 21.27
CA SER A 368 -26.97 7.55 19.93
C SER A 368 -28.33 7.79 19.27
N GLY A 369 -29.39 7.11 19.74
CA GLY A 369 -30.69 7.05 19.10
C GLY A 369 -30.71 6.23 17.79
N ILE A 370 -29.61 5.56 17.45
CA ILE A 370 -29.48 4.73 16.25
C ILE A 370 -29.82 3.31 16.62
N ARG A 371 -30.80 2.71 15.93
CA ARG A 371 -31.07 1.27 16.08
C ARG A 371 -30.02 0.43 15.35
N ILE A 372 -29.55 -0.59 16.02
CA ILE A 372 -28.64 -1.60 15.48
C ILE A 372 -29.47 -2.79 15.01
N ASP A 373 -29.29 -3.16 13.76
CA ASP A 373 -29.77 -4.45 13.26
C ASP A 373 -28.85 -5.57 13.78
N VAL A 374 -29.20 -6.11 14.94
CA VAL A 374 -28.45 -7.15 15.63
C VAL A 374 -28.33 -8.40 14.76
N ASP A 375 -29.38 -8.77 14.04
CA ASP A 375 -29.40 -9.98 13.21
C ASP A 375 -28.38 -9.86 12.07
N SER A 376 -28.32 -8.70 11.42
CA SER A 376 -27.34 -8.44 10.36
C SER A 376 -25.89 -8.40 10.86
N LEU A 377 -25.62 -7.98 12.10
CA LEU A 377 -24.26 -7.98 12.64
C LEU A 377 -23.84 -9.38 13.09
N ILE A 378 -24.73 -10.09 13.78
CA ILE A 378 -24.47 -11.43 14.29
C ILE A 378 -24.29 -12.43 13.14
N SER A 379 -25.09 -12.34 12.07
CA SER A 379 -24.98 -13.26 10.92
C SER A 379 -23.61 -13.20 10.23
N ASN A 380 -22.90 -12.08 10.37
CA ASN A 380 -21.58 -11.87 9.80
C ASN A 380 -20.44 -12.22 10.77
N SER A 381 -20.74 -12.51 12.04
CA SER A 381 -19.77 -12.90 13.07
C SER A 381 -19.83 -14.40 13.33
N ARG A 382 -18.74 -15.13 13.03
CA ARG A 382 -18.62 -16.57 13.32
C ARG A 382 -18.89 -16.90 14.80
N PHE A 383 -18.52 -15.99 15.68
CA PHE A 383 -18.65 -16.15 17.14
C PHE A 383 -19.94 -15.55 17.68
N GLN A 384 -20.80 -15.00 16.81
CA GLN A 384 -22.07 -14.37 17.16
C GLN A 384 -21.94 -13.27 18.22
N THR A 385 -20.81 -12.58 18.23
CA THR A 385 -20.50 -11.48 19.14
C THR A 385 -20.62 -10.14 18.41
N ILE A 386 -20.93 -9.09 19.17
CA ILE A 386 -20.90 -7.69 18.71
C ILE A 386 -19.90 -6.92 19.58
N THR A 387 -18.77 -6.60 18.95
CA THR A 387 -17.66 -5.87 19.53
C THR A 387 -17.83 -4.36 19.37
N PRO A 388 -17.16 -3.54 20.23
CA PRO A 388 -17.08 -2.09 20.02
C PRO A 388 -16.58 -1.71 18.61
N THR A 389 -15.64 -2.47 18.07
CA THR A 389 -15.08 -2.27 16.74
C THR A 389 -16.11 -2.50 15.63
N GLU A 390 -16.99 -3.49 15.75
CA GLU A 390 -18.06 -3.75 14.77
C GLU A 390 -19.10 -2.64 14.76
N ILE A 391 -19.54 -2.19 15.94
CA ILE A 391 -20.47 -1.04 16.04
C ILE A 391 -19.80 0.22 15.46
N THR A 392 -18.52 0.45 15.78
CA THR A 392 -17.76 1.59 15.24
C THR A 392 -17.66 1.52 13.72
N LYS A 393 -17.35 0.35 13.13
CA LYS A 393 -17.32 0.15 11.67
C LYS A 393 -18.70 0.42 11.05
N MET A 394 -19.78 -0.07 11.65
CA MET A 394 -21.15 0.18 11.17
C MET A 394 -21.45 1.69 11.15
N VAL A 395 -21.11 2.41 12.22
CA VAL A 395 -21.32 3.86 12.34
C VAL A 395 -20.49 4.65 11.33
N PHE A 396 -19.24 4.26 11.10
CA PHE A 396 -18.35 4.98 10.19
C PHE A 396 -18.59 4.62 8.72
N HIS A 397 -19.03 3.41 8.38
CA HIS A 397 -19.28 3.05 6.99
C HIS A 397 -20.66 3.47 6.46
N ASN A 398 -21.57 3.90 7.34
CA ASN A 398 -22.89 4.37 6.94
C ASN A 398 -22.90 5.90 6.73
N GLU A 399 -23.22 6.34 5.50
CA GLU A 399 -23.19 7.76 5.12
C GLU A 399 -24.08 8.65 6.00
N ARG A 400 -25.22 8.13 6.47
CA ARG A 400 -26.17 8.90 7.29
C ARG A 400 -25.63 9.15 8.68
N THR A 401 -25.04 8.14 9.31
CA THR A 401 -24.49 8.24 10.67
C THR A 401 -23.23 9.10 10.72
N ARG A 402 -22.42 9.10 9.65
CA ARG A 402 -21.25 10.00 9.52
C ARG A 402 -21.59 11.48 9.58
N LEU A 403 -22.80 11.87 9.13
CA LEU A 403 -23.25 13.26 9.14
C LEU A 403 -23.72 13.74 10.52
N LEU A 404 -23.96 12.81 11.47
CA LEU A 404 -24.46 13.16 12.80
C LEU A 404 -23.37 13.87 13.61
N PRO A 405 -23.71 14.92 14.38
CA PRO A 405 -22.71 15.75 15.08
C PRO A 405 -21.74 14.96 15.97
N PHE A 406 -22.21 13.89 16.62
CA PHE A 406 -21.40 13.09 17.54
C PHE A 406 -20.35 12.22 16.83
N VAL A 407 -20.54 11.90 15.54
CA VAL A 407 -19.56 11.19 14.70
C VAL A 407 -18.71 12.19 13.92
N LYS A 408 -19.36 13.20 13.32
CA LYS A 408 -18.74 14.22 12.49
C LYS A 408 -17.60 14.95 13.21
N LYS A 409 -17.73 15.21 14.52
CA LYS A 409 -16.66 15.81 15.33
C LYS A 409 -15.35 15.01 15.29
N TYR A 410 -15.40 13.67 15.16
CA TYR A 410 -14.19 12.83 15.07
C TYR A 410 -13.61 12.85 13.66
N ILE A 411 -14.47 12.81 12.64
CA ILE A 411 -14.08 12.87 11.23
C ILE A 411 -13.39 14.21 10.91
N ASP A 412 -13.95 15.32 11.40
CA ASP A 412 -13.43 16.67 11.10
C ASP A 412 -12.17 17.01 11.91
N SER A 413 -11.94 16.37 13.07
CA SER A 413 -10.83 16.69 13.99
C SER A 413 -9.61 15.76 13.89
N CYS A 414 -9.72 14.64 13.19
CA CYS A 414 -8.66 13.63 13.11
C CYS A 414 -7.97 13.62 11.73
N GLU A 415 -6.69 13.27 11.73
CA GLU A 415 -5.86 13.26 10.50
C GLU A 415 -6.25 12.13 9.51
N SER A 416 -6.83 11.05 10.02
CA SER A 416 -7.31 9.92 9.21
C SER A 416 -8.57 9.31 9.80
N GLU A 417 -9.32 8.60 8.96
CA GLU A 417 -10.51 7.86 9.37
C GLU A 417 -10.17 6.76 10.40
N SER A 418 -9.05 6.06 10.25
CA SER A 418 -8.61 5.05 11.22
C SER A 418 -8.38 5.62 12.62
N VAL A 419 -7.79 6.82 12.71
CA VAL A 419 -7.59 7.52 13.99
C VAL A 419 -8.92 8.01 14.54
N ALA A 420 -9.81 8.51 13.68
CA ALA A 420 -11.16 8.92 14.07
C ALA A 420 -11.97 7.76 14.68
N MET A 421 -11.94 6.59 14.03
CA MET A 421 -12.59 5.37 14.53
C MET A 421 -12.02 4.92 15.87
N SER A 422 -10.68 4.85 16.00
CA SER A 422 -10.03 4.44 17.24
C SER A 422 -10.35 5.37 18.42
N ARG A 423 -10.36 6.69 18.18
CA ARG A 423 -10.75 7.68 19.19
C ARG A 423 -12.23 7.60 19.54
N PHE A 424 -13.11 7.48 18.55
CA PHE A 424 -14.54 7.29 18.77
C PHE A 424 -14.80 6.03 19.62
N GLU A 425 -14.18 4.91 19.26
CA GLU A 425 -14.33 3.65 19.97
C GLU A 425 -13.89 3.78 21.42
N THR A 426 -12.76 4.45 21.66
CA THR A 426 -12.23 4.71 23.02
C THR A 426 -13.15 5.63 23.82
N ASP A 427 -13.62 6.73 23.24
CA ASP A 427 -14.47 7.70 23.94
C ASP A 427 -15.86 7.16 24.25
N VAL A 428 -16.42 6.35 23.33
CA VAL A 428 -17.79 5.85 23.43
C VAL A 428 -17.85 4.57 24.26
N PHE A 429 -16.97 3.60 24.00
CA PHE A 429 -17.01 2.27 24.60
C PHE A 429 -15.88 2.03 25.62
N GLY A 430 -14.87 2.87 25.67
CA GLY A 430 -13.77 2.78 26.62
C GLY A 430 -14.20 3.12 28.04
N LYS A 431 -13.28 2.99 28.99
CA LYS A 431 -13.53 3.22 30.41
C LYS A 431 -14.03 4.66 30.64
N ASN A 432 -15.18 4.81 31.31
CA ASN A 432 -15.92 6.06 31.51
C ASN A 432 -16.69 6.60 30.28
N GLY A 433 -16.66 5.88 29.15
CA GLY A 433 -17.50 6.20 28.00
C GLY A 433 -18.98 5.91 28.26
N PRO A 434 -19.91 6.58 27.55
CA PRO A 434 -21.35 6.41 27.71
C PRO A 434 -21.84 4.99 27.43
N CYS A 435 -21.13 4.25 26.56
CA CYS A 435 -21.46 2.87 26.19
C CYS A 435 -20.49 1.86 26.82
N TYR A 436 -19.77 2.25 27.87
CA TYR A 436 -18.87 1.34 28.58
C TYR A 436 -19.65 0.17 29.20
N VAL A 437 -19.23 -1.04 28.87
CA VAL A 437 -19.76 -2.28 29.43
C VAL A 437 -18.66 -2.97 30.22
N LYS A 438 -18.93 -3.24 31.50
CA LYS A 438 -17.96 -3.87 32.39
C LYS A 438 -18.12 -5.39 32.32
N ALA A 439 -17.16 -6.06 31.70
CA ALA A 439 -17.03 -7.50 31.80
C ALA A 439 -16.48 -7.92 33.18
N ASN A 440 -17.06 -8.98 33.74
CA ASN A 440 -16.49 -9.71 34.89
C ASN A 440 -15.88 -10.99 34.33
N TYR A 441 -14.68 -11.41 34.72
CA TYR A 441 -14.07 -12.67 34.27
C TYR A 441 -13.94 -13.65 35.45
N PRO A 442 -13.71 -14.96 35.19
CA PRO A 442 -13.42 -15.92 36.25
C PRO A 442 -12.24 -15.47 37.12
N ASP A 443 -12.25 -15.81 38.40
CA ASP A 443 -11.13 -15.52 39.29
C ASP A 443 -9.86 -16.24 38.81
N ALA A 444 -8.72 -15.54 38.84
CA ALA A 444 -7.44 -16.08 38.39
C ALA A 444 -7.08 -17.39 39.09
N LYS A 445 -7.36 -17.53 40.39
CA LYS A 445 -7.10 -18.79 41.11
C LYS A 445 -7.96 -19.93 40.59
N ALA A 446 -9.23 -19.68 40.33
CA ALA A 446 -10.14 -20.69 39.79
C ALA A 446 -9.69 -21.18 38.39
N VAL A 447 -9.14 -20.29 37.56
CA VAL A 447 -8.60 -20.67 36.25
C VAL A 447 -7.31 -21.47 36.37
N ILE A 448 -6.42 -21.12 37.29
CA ILE A 448 -5.21 -21.92 37.59
C ILE A 448 -5.62 -23.34 38.01
N ASP A 449 -6.55 -23.44 38.97
CA ASP A 449 -7.01 -24.72 39.50
C ASP A 449 -7.70 -25.56 38.42
N ALA A 450 -8.45 -24.92 37.50
CA ALA A 450 -9.03 -25.57 36.33
C ALA A 450 -7.96 -26.19 35.40
N ILE A 451 -6.91 -25.43 35.07
CA ILE A 451 -5.79 -25.90 34.24
C ILE A 451 -5.08 -27.07 34.94
N HIS A 452 -4.79 -26.95 36.24
CA HIS A 452 -4.15 -28.01 37.03
C HIS A 452 -5.01 -29.27 37.13
N SER A 453 -6.33 -29.13 37.27
CA SER A 453 -7.26 -30.28 37.32
C SER A 453 -7.30 -31.06 36.01
N ALA A 454 -6.96 -30.41 34.89
CA ALA A 454 -6.78 -31.04 33.59
C ALA A 454 -5.33 -31.51 33.34
N GLY A 455 -4.50 -31.58 34.38
CA GLY A 455 -3.11 -32.03 34.31
C GLY A 455 -2.14 -31.05 33.66
N GLY A 456 -2.60 -29.83 33.37
CA GLY A 456 -1.80 -28.82 32.68
C GLY A 456 -0.94 -27.98 33.61
N ILE A 457 -0.11 -27.14 32.99
CA ILE A 457 0.76 -26.15 33.61
C ILE A 457 0.18 -24.75 33.34
N ALA A 458 0.01 -23.95 34.38
CA ALA A 458 -0.55 -22.60 34.31
C ALA A 458 0.56 -21.53 34.22
N ILE A 459 0.59 -20.81 33.11
CA ILE A 459 1.58 -19.76 32.81
C ILE A 459 0.85 -18.43 32.68
N LEU A 460 1.34 -17.40 33.37
CA LEU A 460 0.82 -16.05 33.19
C LEU A 460 1.22 -15.50 31.80
N SER A 461 0.23 -15.11 31.00
CA SER A 461 0.42 -14.52 29.67
C SER A 461 1.14 -13.17 29.74
N SER A 462 1.91 -12.84 28.70
CA SER A 462 2.57 -11.54 28.56
C SER A 462 1.60 -10.39 28.33
N TRP A 463 0.34 -10.69 28.02
CA TRP A 463 -0.69 -9.69 27.75
C TRP A 463 -0.87 -8.71 28.91
N HIS A 464 -0.60 -7.43 28.64
CA HIS A 464 -0.67 -6.30 29.58
C HIS A 464 0.30 -6.35 30.78
N LEU A 465 1.32 -7.20 30.78
CA LEU A 465 2.27 -7.25 31.91
C LEU A 465 3.00 -5.92 32.14
N ASP A 466 3.26 -5.12 31.10
CA ASP A 466 3.87 -3.78 31.22
C ASP A 466 3.08 -2.81 32.12
N TYR A 467 1.80 -3.06 32.33
CA TYR A 467 0.92 -2.23 33.15
C TYR A 467 0.74 -2.78 34.57
N ILE A 468 1.41 -3.88 34.91
CA ILE A 468 1.35 -4.53 36.22
C ILE A 468 2.66 -4.24 36.96
N SER A 469 2.57 -3.73 38.20
CA SER A 469 3.77 -3.52 39.02
C SER A 469 4.39 -4.84 39.47
N ASP A 470 5.70 -4.85 39.68
CA ASP A 470 6.46 -6.02 40.15
C ASP A 470 5.84 -6.70 41.39
N ASP A 471 5.35 -5.91 42.35
CA ASP A 471 4.70 -6.40 43.56
C ASP A 471 3.42 -7.19 43.23
N VAL A 472 2.58 -6.62 42.36
CA VAL A 472 1.31 -7.22 41.94
C VAL A 472 1.56 -8.44 41.05
N LEU A 473 2.57 -8.40 40.19
CA LEU A 473 3.02 -9.56 39.41
C LEU A 473 3.45 -10.70 40.36
N GLY A 474 4.18 -10.37 41.42
CA GLY A 474 4.52 -11.30 42.49
C GLY A 474 3.28 -11.92 43.14
N GLU A 475 2.29 -11.10 43.51
CA GLU A 475 1.04 -11.59 44.10
C GLU A 475 0.27 -12.55 43.17
N ILE A 476 0.16 -12.22 41.88
CA ILE A 476 -0.55 -13.07 40.89
C ILE A 476 0.17 -14.41 40.76
N VAL A 477 1.50 -14.39 40.67
CA VAL A 477 2.32 -15.60 40.59
C VAL A 477 2.13 -16.47 41.83
N ASP A 478 2.04 -15.85 43.02
CA ASP A 478 1.87 -16.55 44.30
C ASP A 478 0.48 -17.20 44.47
N LEU A 479 -0.47 -16.99 43.54
CA LEU A 479 -1.73 -17.77 43.48
C LEU A 479 -1.51 -19.24 43.10
N GLY A 480 -0.30 -19.61 42.68
CA GLY A 480 0.05 -20.96 42.23
C GLY A 480 0.30 -21.04 40.73
N MET A 481 0.76 -19.96 40.10
CA MET A 481 1.26 -20.03 38.73
C MET A 481 2.52 -20.88 38.68
N ASP A 482 2.66 -21.68 37.63
CA ASP A 482 3.86 -22.48 37.39
C ASP A 482 4.93 -21.70 36.62
N GLY A 483 4.60 -20.53 36.08
CA GLY A 483 5.52 -19.72 35.30
C GLY A 483 4.92 -18.46 34.68
N VAL A 484 5.74 -17.77 33.89
CA VAL A 484 5.40 -16.52 33.21
C VAL A 484 5.91 -16.57 31.77
N GLU A 485 5.15 -16.02 30.84
CA GLU A 485 5.59 -15.75 29.48
C GLU A 485 6.51 -14.51 29.48
N CYS A 486 7.82 -14.75 29.64
CA CYS A 486 8.80 -13.67 29.76
C CYS A 486 9.28 -13.13 28.41
N PHE A 487 8.98 -13.80 27.30
CA PHE A 487 9.42 -13.36 25.97
C PHE A 487 8.22 -13.32 25.02
N SER A 488 7.87 -12.11 24.60
CA SER A 488 6.78 -11.83 23.67
C SER A 488 7.01 -10.48 22.98
N ASN A 489 6.27 -10.24 21.89
CA ASN A 489 6.20 -8.93 21.25
C ASN A 489 5.41 -7.89 22.06
N ASP A 490 4.71 -8.33 23.11
CA ASP A 490 3.77 -7.51 23.88
C ASP A 490 4.37 -6.80 25.10
N ILE A 491 5.66 -7.03 25.43
CA ILE A 491 6.29 -6.53 26.66
C ILE A 491 7.66 -5.90 26.41
N HIS A 492 8.01 -4.88 27.20
CA HIS A 492 9.28 -4.18 27.09
C HIS A 492 10.41 -4.90 27.86
N GLU A 493 11.66 -4.63 27.50
CA GLU A 493 12.85 -5.25 28.13
C GLU A 493 12.89 -5.10 29.66
N GLN A 494 12.39 -3.98 30.20
CA GLN A 494 12.32 -3.78 31.66
C GLN A 494 11.38 -4.80 32.32
N THR A 495 10.22 -5.05 31.71
CA THR A 495 9.23 -6.02 32.18
C THR A 495 9.76 -7.44 32.04
N VAL A 496 10.48 -7.75 30.95
CA VAL A 496 11.19 -9.03 30.77
C VAL A 496 12.16 -9.26 31.93
N ALA A 497 12.98 -8.26 32.28
CA ALA A 497 13.94 -8.36 33.38
C ALA A 497 13.25 -8.58 34.74
N ALA A 498 12.15 -7.86 35.01
CA ALA A 498 11.35 -8.02 36.22
C ALA A 498 10.72 -9.42 36.32
N ALA A 499 10.10 -9.90 35.24
CA ALA A 499 9.51 -11.22 35.15
C ALA A 499 10.55 -12.33 35.35
N LEU A 500 11.72 -12.24 34.69
CA LEU A 500 12.81 -13.19 34.86
C LEU A 500 13.34 -13.24 36.31
N LYS A 501 13.43 -12.09 36.99
CA LYS A 501 13.83 -12.03 38.41
C LYS A 501 12.81 -12.75 39.30
N ILE A 502 11.52 -12.56 39.05
CA ILE A 502 10.43 -13.23 39.77
C ILE A 502 10.46 -14.74 39.54
N VAL A 503 10.57 -15.16 38.28
CA VAL A 503 10.62 -16.57 37.88
C VAL A 503 11.85 -17.26 38.48
N GLN A 504 13.02 -16.63 38.44
CA GLN A 504 14.25 -17.17 39.01
C GLN A 504 14.15 -17.32 40.54
N LYS A 505 13.62 -16.30 41.24
CA LYS A 505 13.47 -16.33 42.70
C LYS A 505 12.54 -17.47 43.15
N ARG A 506 11.48 -17.73 42.38
CA ARG A 506 10.43 -18.72 42.69
C ARG A 506 10.64 -20.08 42.02
N LYS A 507 11.69 -20.25 41.21
CA LYS A 507 12.01 -21.46 40.44
C LYS A 507 10.87 -21.92 39.52
N LEU A 508 10.26 -20.95 38.85
CA LEU A 508 9.14 -21.18 37.94
C LEU A 508 9.61 -21.42 36.50
N PHE A 509 8.69 -21.83 35.63
CA PHE A 509 8.94 -21.97 34.21
C PHE A 509 8.96 -20.61 33.49
N VAL A 510 9.72 -20.57 32.40
CA VAL A 510 9.76 -19.46 31.45
C VAL A 510 9.12 -19.94 30.14
N SER A 511 8.14 -19.20 29.63
CA SER A 511 7.57 -19.42 28.30
C SER A 511 7.96 -18.31 27.32
N CYS A 512 7.82 -18.59 26.02
CA CYS A 512 7.90 -17.59 24.96
C CYS A 512 6.82 -17.82 23.89
N GLY A 513 6.37 -16.74 23.29
CA GLY A 513 5.27 -16.79 22.34
C GLY A 513 5.26 -15.59 21.42
N SER A 514 4.88 -15.80 20.17
CA SER A 514 4.74 -14.70 19.21
C SER A 514 3.42 -13.95 19.34
N ASN A 515 2.42 -14.54 19.99
CA ASN A 515 1.04 -14.07 19.99
C ASN A 515 0.50 -13.91 18.55
N TYR A 516 0.74 -14.91 17.69
CA TYR A 516 0.42 -14.85 16.26
C TYR A 516 -1.08 -15.02 15.96
N HIS A 517 -1.63 -14.12 15.15
CA HIS A 517 -3.05 -14.11 14.74
C HIS A 517 -3.25 -14.10 13.21
N GLY A 518 -2.16 -14.17 12.43
CA GLY A 518 -2.20 -13.96 11.00
C GLY A 518 -2.56 -12.51 10.61
N PRO A 519 -3.30 -12.30 9.50
CA PRO A 519 -3.64 -10.97 8.99
C PRO A 519 -4.37 -10.05 9.98
N THR A 520 -5.02 -10.59 11.02
CA THR A 520 -5.69 -9.79 12.05
C THR A 520 -4.71 -8.90 12.83
N LYS A 521 -3.47 -9.38 13.05
CA LYS A 521 -2.41 -8.62 13.70
C LYS A 521 -1.12 -8.68 12.84
N PRO A 522 -1.02 -7.87 11.77
CA PRO A 522 0.02 -8.02 10.74
C PRO A 522 1.45 -7.72 11.22
N LYS A 523 1.62 -7.18 12.43
CA LYS A 523 2.93 -6.93 13.05
C LYS A 523 3.51 -8.15 13.77
N TYR A 524 2.67 -9.14 14.08
CA TYR A 524 3.07 -10.32 14.83
C TYR A 524 3.35 -11.43 13.82
N HIS A 525 4.52 -12.05 13.94
CA HIS A 525 4.99 -13.07 13.01
C HIS A 525 5.21 -14.36 13.77
N MET A 526 4.69 -15.47 13.25
CA MET A 526 4.86 -16.79 13.84
C MET A 526 6.35 -17.10 14.06
N GLY A 527 6.70 -17.54 15.26
CA GLY A 527 8.08 -17.81 15.66
C GLY A 527 8.88 -16.61 16.15
N VAL A 528 8.35 -15.39 16.06
CA VAL A 528 9.06 -14.18 16.54
C VAL A 528 8.55 -13.84 17.93
N SER A 529 9.29 -14.25 18.97
CA SER A 529 8.92 -14.06 20.38
C SER A 529 9.85 -13.08 21.13
N ASN A 530 10.86 -12.54 20.45
CA ASN A 530 11.96 -11.77 21.06
C ASN A 530 12.73 -12.52 22.16
N CYS A 531 12.64 -13.85 22.23
CA CYS A 531 13.47 -14.65 23.13
C CYS A 531 14.93 -14.67 22.64
N PRO A 532 15.90 -14.14 23.42
CA PRO A 532 17.30 -14.20 23.04
C PRO A 532 17.80 -15.64 22.98
N GLU A 533 18.75 -15.94 22.08
CA GLU A 533 19.33 -17.28 21.92
C GLU A 533 19.89 -17.84 23.24
N LYS A 534 20.52 -16.98 24.06
CA LYS A 534 21.05 -17.34 25.38
C LYS A 534 19.98 -17.73 26.40
N ALA A 535 18.74 -17.26 26.23
CA ALA A 535 17.62 -17.56 27.12
C ALA A 535 16.77 -18.74 26.63
N LEU A 536 16.91 -19.15 25.37
CA LEU A 536 16.19 -20.29 24.79
C LEU A 536 16.32 -21.60 25.60
N PRO A 537 17.47 -21.92 26.24
CA PRO A 537 17.55 -23.08 27.13
C PRO A 537 16.56 -23.05 28.30
N LEU A 538 16.18 -21.87 28.82
CA LEU A 538 15.18 -21.74 29.89
C LEU A 538 13.79 -22.14 29.39
N VAL A 539 13.41 -21.69 28.19
CA VAL A 539 12.15 -22.08 27.54
C VAL A 539 12.13 -23.58 27.22
N LYS A 540 13.27 -24.13 26.79
CA LYS A 540 13.42 -25.58 26.51
C LYS A 540 13.18 -26.47 27.73
N ILE A 541 13.26 -25.94 28.95
CA ILE A 541 12.90 -26.71 30.16
C ILE A 541 11.39 -26.98 30.17
N LEU A 542 10.57 -25.96 29.89
CA LEU A 542 9.11 -26.10 29.79
C LEU A 542 8.71 -27.07 28.66
N THR A 543 9.35 -27.00 27.49
CA THR A 543 9.01 -27.87 26.35
C THR A 543 9.45 -29.32 26.51
N LYS A 544 10.24 -29.63 27.55
CA LYS A 544 10.67 -30.99 27.91
C LYS A 544 9.95 -31.54 29.14
N ALA A 545 9.17 -30.72 29.84
CA ALA A 545 8.54 -31.09 31.10
C ALA A 545 7.56 -32.28 31.00
N ALA A 546 7.09 -32.63 29.79
CA ALA A 546 6.16 -33.75 29.55
C ALA A 546 6.79 -34.98 28.86
N LYS A 547 8.11 -35.16 28.95
CA LYS A 547 8.76 -36.44 28.58
C LYS A 547 9.02 -37.32 29.78
#